data_AF-A0A3M0NNC0-F1
#
_entry.id   AF-A0A3M0NNC0-F1
#
_cell.length_a   1.000
_cell.length_b   1.000
_cell.length_c   1.000
_cell.angle_alpha   90.00
_cell.angle_beta   90.00
_cell.angle_gamma   90.00
#
_symmetry.space_group_name_H-M   'P 1'
#
loop_
_entity.id
_entity.type
_entity.pdbx_description
1 polymer ?
#
loop_
_entity_poly.entity_id
_entity_poly.type
_entity_poly.pdbx_seq_one_letter_code
_entity_poly.pdbx_strand_id
1 'polypeptide(L)'
;MSEGWMPNLLQFVPNMKIANNYLREDIFLKNIFSYRKQENKTTLSLIDNQQDQLKFDNLEARAVNLSILNRSCFISCYSVLRENFFDEKNQGKLRPEVISGLEGGNIDDFGNPVSRPFITISSTRVEKLLNELKQSVDLYYKVHTIKAFNPKKGPFSTHNVEYLNLGDYLVEGLKLEDEYNMLLPKVLLLDGSSVLSVKNLNKCQKHIVRSLTKFFYCKKPKKFEVQNEYRFLAISEKPIDENLLENNFIKINLLTNLHSCIRVHDHDDIKNLKLSDL
;
A
#
# COMPACT_ATOMS: atom_id res chain seq x y z
N MET A 1 0.74 -22.10 -4.73
CA MET A 1 0.65 -21.30 -5.98
C MET A 1 2.05 -20.79 -6.21
N SER A 2 2.62 -20.94 -7.40
CA SER A 2 3.96 -20.44 -7.70
C SER A 2 3.93 -18.92 -7.62
N GLU A 3 4.20 -18.40 -6.41
CA GLU A 3 4.55 -17.02 -6.10
C GLU A 3 5.77 -16.72 -6.96
N GLY A 4 5.52 -16.07 -8.10
CA GLY A 4 6.56 -15.75 -9.08
C GLY A 4 7.70 -15.03 -8.38
N TRP A 5 8.88 -15.61 -8.51
CA TRP A 5 10.16 -15.13 -7.99
C TRP A 5 10.24 -13.60 -7.99
N MET A 6 10.49 -13.00 -6.83
CA MET A 6 10.68 -11.56 -6.67
C MET A 6 12.19 -11.28 -6.65
N PRO A 7 12.79 -10.81 -7.76
CA PRO A 7 14.23 -10.76 -7.92
C PRO A 7 14.88 -9.81 -6.93
N ASN A 8 14.33 -8.62 -6.69
CA ASN A 8 14.82 -7.64 -5.72
C ASN A 8 13.72 -6.63 -5.41
N LEU A 9 13.65 -6.17 -4.16
CA LEU A 9 12.66 -5.18 -3.73
C LEU A 9 13.33 -3.85 -3.41
N LEU A 10 12.64 -2.76 -3.73
CA LEU A 10 13.01 -1.39 -3.36
C LEU A 10 11.81 -0.67 -2.75
N GLN A 11 12.06 0.14 -1.73
CA GLN A 11 11.03 1.04 -1.17
C GLN A 11 11.64 2.35 -0.68
N PHE A 12 11.10 3.48 -1.16
CA PHE A 12 11.38 4.78 -0.55
C PHE A 12 10.69 4.92 0.80
N VAL A 13 11.40 5.50 1.76
CA VAL A 13 10.93 5.71 3.14
C VAL A 13 11.03 7.20 3.52
N PRO A 14 10.25 7.69 4.49
CA PRO A 14 10.15 9.13 4.69
C PRO A 14 11.44 9.84 5.13
N ASN A 15 12.31 9.17 5.89
CA ASN A 15 13.59 9.71 6.35
C ASN A 15 14.53 8.59 6.83
N MET A 16 15.80 8.95 7.07
CA MET A 16 16.83 8.00 7.49
C MET A 16 16.59 7.38 8.87
N LYS A 17 15.91 8.09 9.79
CA LYS A 17 15.54 7.51 11.09
C LYS A 17 14.58 6.35 10.92
N ILE A 18 13.59 6.48 10.02
CA ILE A 18 12.67 5.39 9.70
C ILE A 18 13.39 4.27 8.97
N ALA A 19 14.23 4.60 7.97
CA ALA A 19 15.00 3.61 7.22
C ALA A 19 15.86 2.72 8.14
N ASN A 20 16.60 3.35 9.06
CA ASN A 20 17.47 2.66 10.00
C ASN A 20 16.72 1.82 11.05
N ASN A 21 15.45 2.10 11.32
CA ASN A 21 14.65 1.32 12.27
C ASN A 21 13.66 0.37 11.60
N TYR A 22 13.58 0.39 10.27
CA TYR A 22 12.65 -0.45 9.51
C TYR A 22 12.89 -1.93 9.80
N LEU A 23 11.84 -2.66 10.16
CA LEU A 23 11.85 -4.10 10.46
C LEU A 23 12.75 -4.54 11.63
N ARG A 24 13.09 -3.63 12.56
CA ARG A 24 13.86 -3.99 13.76
C ARG A 24 13.04 -4.76 14.79
N GLU A 25 11.91 -4.19 15.17
CA GLU A 25 11.07 -4.69 16.27
C GLU A 25 9.63 -4.89 15.80
N ASP A 26 9.12 -3.98 14.97
CA ASP A 26 7.70 -3.90 14.65
C ASP A 26 7.47 -3.72 13.14
N ILE A 27 6.25 -4.06 12.73
CA ILE A 27 5.64 -3.56 11.49
C ILE A 27 4.34 -2.85 11.82
N PHE A 28 4.05 -1.80 11.05
CA PHE A 28 2.80 -1.06 11.16
C PHE A 28 1.93 -1.36 9.96
N LEU A 29 0.79 -1.99 10.19
CA LEU A 29 -0.17 -2.25 9.13
C LEU A 29 -1.12 -1.09 9.04
N LYS A 30 -1.07 -0.34 7.95
CA LYS A 30 -2.05 0.72 7.74
C LYS A 30 -3.42 0.08 7.51
N ASN A 31 -4.41 0.47 8.32
CA ASN A 31 -5.80 0.17 8.01
C ASN A 31 -6.18 1.00 6.78
N ILE A 32 -6.53 0.35 5.67
CA ILE A 32 -6.87 1.04 4.42
C ILE A 32 -8.12 1.92 4.51
N PHE A 33 -8.90 1.79 5.59
CA PHE A 33 -10.10 2.60 5.80
C PHE A 33 -9.84 3.88 6.59
N SER A 34 -8.63 4.02 7.14
CA SER A 34 -8.24 5.21 7.89
C SER A 34 -7.58 6.29 7.04
N TYR A 35 -7.47 6.10 5.72
CA TYR A 35 -7.09 7.18 4.80
C TYR A 35 -8.09 8.35 4.78
N ARG A 36 -9.20 8.26 5.53
CA ARG A 36 -10.20 9.33 5.72
C ARG A 36 -10.62 9.60 7.16
N LYS A 37 -10.11 8.85 8.14
CA LYS A 37 -10.62 8.92 9.53
C LYS A 37 -9.93 10.00 10.39
N GLN A 38 -9.11 10.86 9.81
CA GLN A 38 -8.53 12.02 10.50
C GLN A 38 -8.95 13.32 9.80
N GLU A 39 -10.17 13.75 10.08
CA GLU A 39 -10.47 15.18 10.20
C GLU A 39 -11.32 15.37 11.45
N ASN A 40 -10.66 15.36 12.62
CA ASN A 40 -11.31 15.82 13.84
C ASN A 40 -11.06 17.33 13.99
N LYS A 41 -12.17 18.07 13.87
CA LYS A 41 -12.49 19.35 14.52
C LYS A 41 -11.51 20.51 14.26
N THR A 42 -11.79 21.28 13.21
CA THR A 42 -11.79 22.75 13.38
C THR A 42 -13.03 23.32 12.72
N THR A 43 -13.76 24.11 13.49
CA THR A 43 -14.99 24.82 13.14
C THR A 43 -14.86 25.56 11.81
N LEU A 44 -15.86 25.44 10.95
CA LEU A 44 -16.07 26.24 9.76
C LEU A 44 -16.01 27.74 10.09
N SER A 45 -14.89 28.38 9.75
CA SER A 45 -14.88 29.79 9.37
C SER A 45 -13.79 30.07 8.35
N LEU A 46 -14.24 30.20 7.10
CA LEU A 46 -13.75 31.15 6.09
C LEU A 46 -12.32 30.98 5.54
N ILE A 47 -12.31 30.72 4.23
CA ILE A 47 -11.41 31.23 3.18
C ILE A 47 -10.12 30.42 2.93
N ASP A 48 -10.07 29.93 1.69
CA ASP A 48 -8.94 29.66 0.80
C ASP A 48 -7.63 29.07 1.34
N ASN A 49 -7.24 28.02 0.62
CA ASN A 49 -5.92 27.40 0.53
C ASN A 49 -5.64 26.27 1.54
N GLN A 50 -5.29 25.10 0.96
CA GLN A 50 -4.55 23.99 1.59
C GLN A 50 -5.33 22.95 2.42
N GLN A 51 -6.28 22.23 1.82
CA GLN A 51 -6.71 20.92 2.36
C GLN A 51 -7.04 19.96 1.21
N ASP A 52 -6.03 19.21 0.75
CA ASP A 52 -6.19 17.98 -0.06
C ASP A 52 -4.80 17.33 -0.23
N GLN A 53 -4.15 16.97 0.88
CA GLN A 53 -2.75 16.54 0.85
C GLN A 53 -2.52 15.29 1.67
N LEU A 54 -2.88 14.16 1.05
CA LEU A 54 -2.45 12.83 1.43
C LEU A 54 -2.09 12.05 0.16
N LYS A 55 -0.87 12.22 -0.35
CA LYS A 55 -0.09 11.19 -1.09
C LYS A 55 -0.84 10.36 -2.17
N PHE A 56 -1.51 11.00 -3.13
CA PHE A 56 -2.16 10.30 -4.25
C PHE A 56 -1.79 10.89 -5.62
N ASP A 57 -1.67 10.02 -6.64
CA ASP A 57 -1.93 10.42 -8.02
C ASP A 57 -3.29 11.10 -8.01
N ASN A 58 -3.39 12.30 -8.57
CA ASN A 58 -4.63 13.06 -8.62
C ASN A 58 -5.71 12.39 -9.50
N LEU A 59 -5.57 11.11 -9.86
CA LEU A 59 -6.57 10.25 -10.49
C LEU A 59 -6.82 8.96 -9.69
N GLU A 60 -5.94 8.59 -8.75
CA GLU A 60 -6.18 7.53 -7.77
C GLU A 60 -7.33 8.00 -6.87
N ALA A 61 -8.40 7.21 -6.77
CA ALA A 61 -9.60 7.50 -5.98
C ALA A 61 -10.43 8.76 -6.37
N ARG A 62 -10.05 9.58 -7.37
CA ARG A 62 -10.91 10.69 -7.85
C ARG A 62 -12.28 10.23 -8.35
N ALA A 63 -12.38 9.02 -8.89
CA ALA A 63 -13.65 8.48 -9.38
C ALA A 63 -14.59 8.00 -8.24
N VAL A 64 -14.09 7.79 -7.02
CA VAL A 64 -14.95 7.29 -5.93
C VAL A 64 -14.50 7.85 -4.58
N ASN A 65 -15.29 8.80 -4.09
CA ASN A 65 -15.05 9.48 -2.83
C ASN A 65 -15.49 8.59 -1.63
N LEU A 66 -14.73 7.52 -1.28
CA LEU A 66 -15.10 6.59 -0.20
C LEU A 66 -14.05 6.18 0.84
N SER A 67 -14.51 6.02 2.08
CA SER A 67 -13.93 5.12 3.10
C SER A 67 -14.67 3.77 3.06
N ILE A 68 -14.11 2.77 2.37
CA ILE A 68 -14.81 1.49 2.15
C ILE A 68 -14.46 0.49 3.24
N LEU A 69 -15.03 0.51 4.45
CA LEU A 69 -14.74 -0.54 5.44
C LEU A 69 -15.00 -1.97 4.91
N ASN A 70 -13.98 -2.71 4.46
CA ASN A 70 -13.85 -4.15 4.73
C ASN A 70 -12.63 -4.77 4.05
N ARG A 71 -11.79 -5.37 4.90
CA ARG A 71 -10.82 -6.43 4.58
C ARG A 71 -9.60 -5.96 3.79
N SER A 72 -8.64 -5.35 4.50
CA SER A 72 -7.19 -5.55 4.34
C SER A 72 -6.46 -4.60 5.27
N CYS A 73 -5.25 -4.98 5.65
CA CYS A 73 -4.26 -4.14 6.32
C CYS A 73 -2.96 -4.27 5.51
N PHE A 74 -2.29 -3.17 5.22
CA PHE A 74 -1.15 -3.18 4.31
C PHE A 74 0.14 -3.13 5.11
N ILE A 75 1.02 -4.09 4.84
CA ILE A 75 2.35 -4.17 5.44
C ILE A 75 3.29 -3.23 4.71
N SER A 76 3.26 -3.26 3.37
CA SER A 76 4.07 -2.35 2.56
C SER A 76 3.73 -2.43 1.07
N CYS A 77 4.25 -1.45 0.32
CA CYS A 77 4.27 -1.42 -1.14
C CYS A 77 5.74 -1.37 -1.56
N TYR A 78 6.19 -2.42 -2.26
CA TYR A 78 7.57 -2.52 -2.74
C TYR A 78 7.58 -2.43 -4.26
N SER A 79 8.55 -1.72 -4.82
CA SER A 79 8.90 -1.79 -6.22
C SER A 79 9.75 -3.02 -6.48
N VAL A 80 9.37 -3.83 -7.47
CA VAL A 80 10.17 -4.99 -7.89
C VAL A 80 11.11 -4.55 -9.00
N LEU A 81 12.42 -4.63 -8.74
CA LEU A 81 13.44 -4.26 -9.73
C LEU A 81 13.68 -5.43 -10.68
N ARG A 82 13.31 -5.26 -11.95
CA ARG A 82 13.51 -6.27 -13.00
C ARG A 82 14.91 -6.12 -13.59
N GLU A 83 15.47 -7.21 -14.13
CA GLU A 83 16.79 -7.17 -14.79
C GLU A 83 16.86 -6.13 -15.92
N ASN A 84 15.77 -5.99 -16.69
CA ASN A 84 15.70 -5.01 -17.79
C ASN A 84 15.63 -3.54 -17.32
N PHE A 85 15.54 -3.27 -16.01
CA PHE A 85 15.63 -1.91 -15.47
C PHE A 85 17.07 -1.41 -15.39
N PHE A 86 18.03 -2.33 -15.46
CA PHE A 86 19.45 -2.02 -15.47
C PHE A 86 19.93 -1.88 -16.92
N ASP A 87 20.90 -1.00 -17.13
CA ASP A 87 21.54 -0.78 -18.42
C ASP A 87 22.96 -1.35 -18.40
N GLU A 88 23.16 -2.44 -19.13
CA GLU A 88 24.47 -3.08 -19.31
C GLU A 88 25.49 -2.12 -19.91
N LYS A 89 25.07 -1.17 -20.77
CA LYS A 89 25.96 -0.17 -21.37
C LYS A 89 26.34 0.93 -20.38
N ASN A 90 25.54 1.14 -19.34
CA ASN A 90 25.81 2.07 -18.26
C ASN A 90 26.31 1.34 -17.00
N GLN A 91 27.27 0.43 -17.17
CA GLN A 91 27.91 -0.30 -16.08
C GLN A 91 26.95 -1.11 -15.19
N GLY A 92 25.80 -1.53 -15.73
CA GLY A 92 24.78 -2.28 -14.99
C GLY A 92 24.01 -1.45 -13.96
N LYS A 93 24.00 -0.11 -14.09
CA LYS A 93 23.23 0.81 -13.25
C LYS A 93 21.76 0.89 -13.70
N LEU A 94 20.88 1.36 -12.81
CA LEU A 94 19.51 1.68 -13.18
C LEU A 94 19.45 2.69 -14.35
N ARG A 95 18.52 2.45 -15.28
CA ARG A 95 18.23 3.36 -16.39
C ARG A 95 17.67 4.70 -15.88
N PRO A 96 18.05 5.86 -16.46
CA PRO A 96 17.56 7.16 -16.02
C PRO A 96 16.03 7.28 -15.98
N GLU A 97 15.33 6.72 -16.97
CA GLU A 97 13.87 6.71 -17.04
C GLU A 97 13.23 5.87 -15.92
N VAL A 98 13.91 4.82 -15.45
CA VAL A 98 13.46 4.01 -14.31
C VAL A 98 13.61 4.80 -13.02
N ILE A 99 14.75 5.46 -12.82
CA ILE A 99 15.00 6.31 -11.64
C ILE A 99 13.92 7.40 -11.56
N SER A 100 13.73 8.15 -12.65
CA SER A 100 12.70 9.20 -12.72
C SER A 100 11.30 8.67 -12.44
N GLY A 101 10.96 7.50 -12.96
CA GLY A 101 9.67 6.85 -12.72
C GLY A 101 9.45 6.39 -11.28
N LEU A 102 10.49 5.87 -10.62
CA LEU A 102 10.47 5.47 -9.22
C LEU A 102 10.37 6.72 -8.30
N GLU A 103 11.10 7.77 -8.62
CA GLU A 103 11.12 9.02 -7.85
C GLU A 103 9.86 9.88 -8.06
N GLY A 104 9.15 9.72 -9.18
CA GLY A 104 7.94 10.49 -9.49
C GLY A 104 6.81 10.37 -8.44
N GLY A 105 6.85 9.36 -7.58
CA GLY A 105 5.94 9.22 -6.43
C GLY A 105 6.42 9.88 -5.13
N ASN A 106 7.64 10.43 -5.11
CA ASN A 106 8.23 11.05 -3.93
C ASN A 106 7.91 12.55 -3.92
N ILE A 107 6.72 12.87 -3.44
CA ILE A 107 6.28 14.25 -3.20
C ILE A 107 6.08 14.51 -1.70
N ASP A 108 6.21 15.77 -1.28
CA ASP A 108 5.73 16.23 0.03
C ASP A 108 4.20 16.35 0.02
N ASP A 109 3.67 16.80 1.15
CA ASP A 109 2.25 17.07 1.29
C ASP A 109 1.82 18.09 0.22
N PHE A 110 2.65 19.12 -0.05
CA PHE A 110 2.40 20.16 -1.04
C PHE A 110 2.49 19.73 -2.51
N GLY A 111 2.80 18.47 -2.79
CA GLY A 111 2.99 17.97 -4.16
C GLY A 111 4.34 18.33 -4.77
N ASN A 112 5.25 18.93 -4.01
CA ASN A 112 6.61 19.20 -4.47
C ASN A 112 7.45 17.93 -4.43
N PRO A 113 8.33 17.68 -5.42
CA PRO A 113 9.28 16.59 -5.36
C PRO A 113 10.16 16.67 -4.11
N VAL A 114 10.33 15.55 -3.42
CA VAL A 114 11.20 15.44 -2.24
C VAL A 114 12.10 14.23 -2.35
N SER A 115 13.40 14.47 -2.17
CA SER A 115 14.40 13.41 -2.04
C SER A 115 14.14 12.58 -0.79
N ARG A 116 14.00 11.26 -0.97
CA ARG A 116 13.76 10.29 0.10
C ARG A 116 14.84 9.22 0.08
N PRO A 117 15.35 8.78 1.23
CA PRO A 117 16.15 7.57 1.30
C PRO A 117 15.31 6.35 0.94
N PHE A 118 15.97 5.25 0.65
CA PHE A 118 15.30 4.01 0.29
C PHE A 118 15.96 2.80 0.93
N ILE A 119 15.20 1.72 0.98
CA ILE A 119 15.67 0.41 1.40
C ILE A 119 15.63 -0.55 0.23
N THR A 120 16.55 -1.51 0.22
CA THR A 120 16.51 -2.63 -0.72
C THR A 120 16.52 -3.97 0.00
N ILE A 121 15.92 -4.99 -0.63
CA ILE A 121 15.93 -6.38 -0.16
C ILE A 121 16.37 -7.26 -1.32
N SER A 122 17.40 -8.07 -1.08
CA SER A 122 17.92 -9.05 -2.04
C SER A 122 16.91 -10.16 -2.31
N SER A 123 16.84 -10.70 -3.54
CA SER A 123 16.06 -11.93 -3.83
C SER A 123 16.32 -13.03 -2.81
N THR A 124 17.59 -13.20 -2.45
CA THR A 124 18.05 -14.25 -1.52
C THR A 124 17.51 -14.08 -0.10
N ARG A 125 17.00 -12.90 0.26
CA ARG A 125 16.42 -12.58 1.58
C ARG A 125 14.90 -12.42 1.52
N VAL A 126 14.29 -12.26 0.35
CA VAL A 126 12.84 -12.04 0.21
C VAL A 126 12.04 -13.20 0.82
N GLU A 127 12.39 -14.46 0.53
CA GLU A 127 11.62 -15.61 1.05
C GLU A 127 11.66 -15.67 2.59
N LYS A 128 12.85 -15.48 3.17
CA LYS A 128 13.02 -15.42 4.62
C LYS A 128 12.16 -14.30 5.23
N LEU A 129 12.23 -13.10 4.65
CA LEU A 129 11.43 -11.95 5.08
C LEU A 129 9.93 -12.26 5.03
N LEU A 130 9.43 -12.81 3.91
CA LEU A 130 8.02 -13.16 3.73
C LEU A 130 7.54 -14.17 4.76
N ASN A 131 8.33 -15.22 5.01
CA ASN A 131 7.99 -16.26 5.97
C ASN A 131 7.90 -15.71 7.40
N GLU A 132 8.85 -14.89 7.82
CA GLU A 132 8.89 -14.30 9.15
C GLU A 132 7.78 -13.25 9.36
N LEU A 133 7.52 -12.42 8.35
CA LEU A 133 6.39 -11.50 8.35
C LEU A 133 5.07 -12.26 8.46
N LYS A 134 4.90 -13.32 7.69
CA LYS A 134 3.71 -14.18 7.74
C LYS A 134 3.52 -14.77 9.13
N GLN A 135 4.56 -15.36 9.72
CA GLN A 135 4.46 -15.94 11.07
C GLN A 135 4.12 -14.89 12.13
N SER A 136 4.73 -13.70 12.06
CA SER A 136 4.45 -12.60 12.99
C SER A 136 2.99 -12.13 12.89
N VAL A 137 2.47 -11.98 11.66
CA VAL A 137 1.07 -11.62 11.41
C VAL A 137 0.12 -12.73 11.86
N ASP A 138 0.43 -13.99 11.57
CA ASP A 138 -0.38 -15.15 11.96
C ASP A 138 -0.50 -15.26 13.48
N LEU A 139 0.63 -15.06 14.19
CA LEU A 139 0.64 -15.05 15.66
C LEU A 139 -0.21 -13.90 16.21
N TYR A 140 -0.06 -12.69 15.67
CA TYR A 140 -0.86 -11.54 16.08
C TYR A 140 -2.36 -11.83 15.92
N TYR A 141 -2.77 -12.36 14.76
CA TYR A 141 -4.16 -12.72 14.52
C TYR A 141 -4.67 -13.79 15.49
N LYS A 142 -3.84 -14.77 15.83
CA LYS A 142 -4.18 -15.81 16.80
C LYS A 142 -4.36 -15.24 18.21
N VAL A 143 -3.41 -14.44 18.69
CA VAL A 143 -3.41 -13.82 20.03
C VAL A 143 -4.63 -12.93 20.22
N HIS A 144 -4.97 -12.14 19.21
CA HIS A 144 -6.11 -11.22 19.24
C HIS A 144 -7.42 -11.85 18.74
N THR A 145 -7.46 -13.16 18.51
CA THR A 145 -8.64 -13.90 18.00
C THR A 145 -9.25 -13.32 16.70
N ILE A 146 -8.42 -12.69 15.87
CA ILE A 146 -8.80 -12.13 14.58
C ILE A 146 -8.90 -13.28 13.58
N LYS A 147 -10.07 -13.46 12.97
CA LYS A 147 -10.25 -14.44 11.91
C LYS A 147 -9.65 -13.93 10.61
N ALA A 148 -8.77 -14.72 10.01
CA ALA A 148 -8.24 -14.48 8.67
C ALA A 148 -9.35 -14.62 7.61
N PHE A 149 -9.26 -13.86 6.53
CA PHE A 149 -10.22 -13.97 5.42
C PHE A 149 -10.18 -15.36 4.75
N ASN A 150 -8.99 -15.96 4.67
CA ASN A 150 -8.80 -17.33 4.21
C ASN A 150 -8.13 -18.18 5.30
N PRO A 151 -8.89 -18.86 6.17
CA PRO A 151 -8.34 -19.65 7.27
C PRO A 151 -7.35 -20.73 6.85
N LYS A 152 -7.43 -21.23 5.61
CA LYS A 152 -6.50 -22.25 5.09
C LYS A 152 -5.16 -21.67 4.62
N LYS A 153 -5.14 -20.41 4.17
CA LYS A 153 -3.93 -19.74 3.65
C LYS A 153 -3.28 -18.79 4.66
N GLY A 154 -4.03 -18.41 5.70
CA GLY A 154 -3.64 -17.39 6.67
C GLY A 154 -4.06 -15.98 6.22
N PRO A 155 -3.86 -14.97 7.09
CA PRO A 155 -4.10 -13.56 6.80
C PRO A 155 -3.13 -12.97 5.78
N PHE A 156 -1.87 -13.42 5.76
CA PHE A 156 -0.83 -12.81 4.93
C PHE A 156 -0.93 -13.21 3.46
N SER A 157 -0.83 -12.25 2.56
CA SER A 157 -0.87 -12.45 1.11
C SER A 157 -0.12 -11.36 0.35
N THR A 158 0.50 -11.71 -0.77
CA THR A 158 1.18 -10.78 -1.68
C THR A 158 0.45 -10.68 -3.01
N HIS A 159 0.36 -9.48 -3.58
CA HIS A 159 -0.32 -9.24 -4.87
C HIS A 159 0.50 -8.28 -5.73
N ASN A 160 0.61 -8.58 -7.03
CA ASN A 160 1.10 -7.63 -8.02
C ASN A 160 0.06 -6.55 -8.30
N VAL A 161 0.51 -5.32 -8.55
CA VAL A 161 -0.34 -4.27 -9.12
C VAL A 161 -0.52 -4.53 -10.61
N GLU A 162 -1.77 -4.47 -11.07
CA GLU A 162 -2.18 -4.53 -12.46
C GLU A 162 -2.16 -3.12 -13.05
N TYR A 163 -1.53 -2.97 -14.21
CA TYR A 163 -1.37 -1.68 -14.88
C TYR A 163 -2.26 -1.60 -16.11
N LEU A 164 -3.22 -0.69 -16.10
CA LEU A 164 -4.22 -0.51 -17.14
C LEU A 164 -3.93 0.73 -17.99
N ASN A 165 -4.17 0.65 -19.30
CA ASN A 165 -4.14 1.84 -20.14
C ASN A 165 -5.18 2.85 -19.64
N LEU A 166 -4.96 4.15 -19.89
CA LEU A 166 -5.80 5.21 -19.34
C LEU A 166 -7.29 5.00 -19.69
N GLY A 167 -7.60 4.63 -20.94
CA GLY A 167 -8.98 4.34 -21.36
C GLY A 167 -9.62 3.22 -20.54
N ASP A 168 -8.94 2.08 -20.41
CA ASP A 168 -9.44 0.92 -19.65
C ASP A 168 -9.59 1.23 -18.16
N TYR A 169 -8.61 1.94 -17.58
CA TYR A 169 -8.65 2.39 -16.19
C TYR A 169 -9.85 3.28 -15.91
N LEU A 170 -10.13 4.24 -16.80
CA LEU A 170 -11.29 5.13 -16.68
C LEU A 170 -12.61 4.38 -16.86
N VAL A 171 -12.71 3.49 -17.85
CA VAL A 171 -13.92 2.67 -18.08
C VAL A 171 -14.24 1.79 -16.87
N GLU A 172 -13.22 1.17 -16.27
CA GLU A 172 -13.42 0.36 -15.07
C GLU A 172 -13.78 1.23 -13.86
N GLY A 173 -13.12 2.39 -13.70
CA GLY A 173 -13.46 3.36 -12.66
C GLY A 173 -14.92 3.81 -12.74
N LEU A 174 -15.41 4.14 -13.94
CA LEU A 174 -16.81 4.55 -14.17
C LEU A 174 -17.81 3.43 -13.86
N LYS A 175 -17.53 2.19 -14.30
CA LYS A 175 -18.39 1.03 -13.95
C LYS A 175 -18.49 0.83 -12.44
N LEU A 176 -17.37 0.99 -11.74
CA LEU A 176 -17.32 0.86 -10.29
C LEU A 176 -18.01 2.03 -9.57
N GLU A 177 -18.00 3.22 -10.15
CA GLU A 177 -18.75 4.38 -9.68
C GLU A 177 -20.27 4.13 -9.79
N ASP A 178 -20.74 3.56 -10.91
CA ASP A 178 -22.14 3.16 -11.08
C ASP A 178 -22.56 2.09 -10.06
N GLU A 179 -21.74 1.05 -9.88
CA GLU A 179 -21.97 0.03 -8.85
C GLU A 179 -21.95 0.64 -7.44
N TYR A 180 -21.07 1.62 -7.20
CA TYR A 180 -21.00 2.35 -5.95
C TYR A 180 -22.29 3.15 -5.68
N ASN A 181 -22.88 3.78 -6.69
CA ASN A 181 -24.13 4.52 -6.52
C ASN A 181 -25.27 3.64 -5.99
N MET A 182 -25.22 2.32 -6.21
CA MET A 182 -26.15 1.35 -5.60
C MET A 182 -25.94 1.14 -4.09
N LEU A 183 -24.80 1.57 -3.53
CA LEU A 183 -24.47 1.52 -2.10
C LEU A 183 -24.87 2.80 -1.35
N LEU A 184 -25.11 3.92 -2.05
CA LEU A 184 -25.44 5.23 -1.46
C LEU A 184 -26.59 5.20 -0.44
N PRO A 185 -27.70 4.44 -0.63
CA PRO A 185 -28.78 4.38 0.36
C PRO A 185 -28.39 3.79 1.73
N LYS A 186 -27.17 3.25 1.85
CA LYS A 186 -26.60 2.67 3.08
C LYS A 186 -25.39 3.44 3.60
N VAL A 187 -25.05 4.54 2.95
CA VAL A 187 -24.03 5.48 3.40
C VAL A 187 -24.66 6.36 4.49
N LEU A 188 -24.14 6.25 5.69
CA LEU A 188 -24.44 7.17 6.78
C LEU A 188 -23.56 8.40 6.59
N LEU A 189 -24.16 9.58 6.71
CA LEU A 189 -23.40 10.80 6.88
C LEU A 189 -23.03 10.90 8.36
N LEU A 190 -21.76 10.72 8.66
CA LEU A 190 -21.19 10.93 10.00
C LEU A 190 -20.16 12.04 9.86
N ASP A 191 -20.43 13.18 10.49
CA ASP A 191 -19.53 14.35 10.52
C ASP A 191 -19.06 14.79 9.12
N GLY A 192 -19.97 14.87 8.15
CA GLY A 192 -19.67 15.26 6.76
C GLY A 192 -19.01 14.18 5.90
N SER A 193 -18.64 13.04 6.51
CA SER A 193 -18.08 11.90 5.80
C SER A 193 -19.14 10.85 5.47
N SER A 194 -19.11 10.39 4.22
CA SER A 194 -19.89 9.27 3.72
C SER A 194 -19.33 7.93 4.23
N VAL A 195 -19.95 7.36 5.26
CA VAL A 195 -19.54 6.09 5.89
C VAL A 195 -20.50 4.96 5.51
N LEU A 196 -20.01 3.95 4.79
CA LEU A 196 -20.80 2.76 4.47
C LEU A 196 -20.81 1.78 5.65
N SER A 197 -21.98 1.56 6.25
CA SER A 197 -22.13 0.53 7.29
C SER A 197 -22.13 -0.88 6.68
N VAL A 198 -20.99 -1.55 6.79
CA VAL A 198 -20.78 -2.83 6.12
C VAL A 198 -21.35 -4.05 6.85
N LYS A 199 -21.79 -3.87 8.10
CA LYS A 199 -22.34 -4.96 8.93
C LYS A 199 -23.61 -5.57 8.31
N ASN A 200 -24.37 -4.79 7.54
CA ASN A 200 -25.68 -5.18 6.99
C ASN A 200 -25.71 -5.32 5.46
N LEU A 201 -24.56 -5.50 4.81
CA LEU A 201 -24.51 -5.66 3.35
C LEU A 201 -24.94 -7.06 2.91
N ASN A 202 -25.78 -7.11 1.88
CA ASN A 202 -26.13 -8.34 1.18
C ASN A 202 -24.95 -8.86 0.34
N LYS A 203 -25.11 -10.04 -0.28
CA LYS A 203 -24.03 -10.67 -1.06
C LYS A 203 -23.57 -9.81 -2.24
N CYS A 204 -24.50 -9.17 -2.97
CA CYS A 204 -24.20 -8.29 -4.10
C CYS A 204 -23.40 -7.07 -3.65
N GLN A 205 -23.84 -6.40 -2.59
CA GLN A 205 -23.14 -5.23 -2.04
C GLN A 205 -21.75 -5.56 -1.50
N LYS A 206 -21.58 -6.74 -0.88
CA LYS A 206 -20.27 -7.25 -0.48
C LYS A 206 -19.35 -7.52 -1.67
N HIS A 207 -19.92 -7.86 -2.84
CA HIS A 207 -19.16 -8.02 -4.06
C HIS A 207 -18.67 -6.67 -4.59
N ILE A 208 -19.56 -5.68 -4.68
CA ILE A 208 -19.22 -4.31 -5.12
C ILE A 208 -18.08 -3.72 -4.27
N VAL A 209 -18.19 -3.82 -2.94
CA VAL A 209 -17.14 -3.38 -2.01
C VAL A 209 -15.79 -4.04 -2.28
N ARG A 210 -15.77 -5.34 -2.62
CA ARG A 210 -14.54 -6.05 -2.98
C ARG A 210 -13.99 -5.57 -4.31
N SER A 211 -14.84 -5.35 -5.29
CA SER A 211 -14.44 -4.85 -6.62
C SER A 211 -13.80 -3.47 -6.51
N LEU A 212 -14.43 -2.56 -5.76
CA LEU A 212 -13.88 -1.24 -5.44
C LEU A 212 -12.52 -1.33 -4.73
N THR A 213 -12.43 -2.15 -3.67
CA THR A 213 -11.18 -2.35 -2.93
C THR A 213 -10.08 -2.90 -3.85
N LYS A 214 -10.40 -3.89 -4.68
CA LYS A 214 -9.44 -4.47 -5.63
C LYS A 214 -8.95 -3.41 -6.62
N PHE A 215 -9.84 -2.56 -7.13
CA PHE A 215 -9.46 -1.50 -8.05
C PHE A 215 -8.50 -0.50 -7.41
N PHE A 216 -8.83 0.06 -6.23
CA PHE A 216 -7.97 1.06 -5.59
C PHE A 216 -6.59 0.56 -5.19
N TYR A 217 -6.46 -0.73 -4.85
CA TYR A 217 -5.22 -1.24 -4.27
C TYR A 217 -4.39 -2.11 -5.20
N CYS A 218 -5.03 -2.73 -6.18
CA CYS A 218 -4.38 -3.64 -7.10
C CYS A 218 -4.36 -3.12 -8.54
N LYS A 219 -4.88 -1.93 -8.83
CA LYS A 219 -4.90 -1.36 -10.19
C LYS A 219 -4.31 0.04 -10.22
N LYS A 220 -3.51 0.33 -11.25
CA LYS A 220 -2.95 1.66 -11.51
C LYS A 220 -2.96 1.99 -13.00
N PRO A 221 -2.94 3.27 -13.38
CA PRO A 221 -2.68 3.68 -14.75
C PRO A 221 -1.30 3.21 -15.25
N LYS A 222 -1.22 2.84 -16.53
CA LYS A 222 -0.03 2.31 -17.21
C LYS A 222 1.19 3.24 -17.14
N LYS A 223 0.97 4.56 -17.02
CA LYS A 223 2.04 5.55 -16.83
C LYS A 223 2.92 5.27 -15.59
N PHE A 224 2.44 4.49 -14.62
CA PHE A 224 3.19 4.09 -13.42
C PHE A 224 3.80 2.69 -13.48
N GLU A 225 3.73 1.99 -14.61
CA GLU A 225 4.20 0.60 -14.72
C GLU A 225 5.67 0.43 -14.31
N VAL A 226 6.48 1.47 -14.52
CA VAL A 226 7.89 1.55 -14.10
C VAL A 226 8.09 1.30 -12.59
N GLN A 227 7.08 1.58 -11.76
CA GLN A 227 7.13 1.30 -10.32
C GLN A 227 7.06 -0.20 -10.00
N ASN A 228 6.48 -1.00 -10.92
CA ASN A 228 6.34 -2.45 -10.84
C ASN A 228 6.02 -2.96 -9.42
N GLU A 229 4.94 -2.43 -8.86
CA GLU A 229 4.63 -2.53 -7.44
C GLU A 229 4.08 -3.91 -7.06
N TYR A 230 4.47 -4.33 -5.86
CA TYR A 230 3.92 -5.47 -5.15
C TYR A 230 3.41 -5.04 -3.79
N ARG A 231 2.19 -5.48 -3.48
CA ARG A 231 1.47 -5.16 -2.25
C ARG A 231 1.49 -6.34 -1.29
N PHE A 232 1.87 -6.08 -0.05
CA PHE A 232 1.92 -7.06 1.01
C PHE A 232 0.74 -6.79 1.95
N LEU A 233 -0.15 -7.77 2.09
CA LEU A 233 -1.46 -7.62 2.71
C LEU A 233 -1.63 -8.58 3.87
N ALA A 234 -2.26 -8.13 4.94
CA ALA A 234 -2.89 -8.96 5.95
C ALA A 234 -4.41 -8.78 5.87
N ILE A 235 -5.15 -9.86 5.60
CA ILE A 235 -6.58 -9.78 5.29
C ILE A 235 -7.38 -10.48 6.39
N SER A 236 -8.18 -9.70 7.13
CA SER A 236 -9.13 -10.20 8.11
C SER A 236 -10.50 -10.52 7.49
N GLU A 237 -11.26 -11.42 8.11
CA GLU A 237 -12.63 -11.78 7.72
C GLU A 237 -13.63 -10.64 8.04
N LYS A 238 -13.40 -10.00 9.19
CA LYS A 238 -14.19 -8.90 9.75
C LYS A 238 -13.32 -7.65 9.97
N PRO A 239 -13.92 -6.46 10.11
CA PRO A 239 -13.20 -5.27 10.55
C PRO A 239 -12.41 -5.53 11.85
N ILE A 240 -11.23 -4.91 11.94
CA ILE A 240 -10.40 -4.93 13.14
C ILE A 240 -11.01 -4.00 14.19
N ASP A 241 -10.99 -4.42 15.45
CA ASP A 241 -11.45 -3.63 16.58
C ASP A 241 -10.60 -2.36 16.73
N GLU A 242 -11.24 -1.21 17.00
CA GLU A 242 -10.55 0.07 17.14
C GLU A 242 -9.57 0.08 18.32
N ASN A 243 -9.83 -0.72 19.37
CA ASN A 243 -8.93 -0.87 20.51
C ASN A 243 -7.59 -1.54 20.15
N LEU A 244 -7.52 -2.20 18.99
CA LEU A 244 -6.30 -2.82 18.46
C LEU A 244 -5.54 -1.89 17.49
N LEU A 245 -5.97 -0.63 17.36
CA LEU A 245 -5.37 0.35 16.45
C LEU A 245 -4.61 1.42 17.24
N GLU A 246 -3.35 1.65 16.88
CA GLU A 246 -2.53 2.77 17.33
C GLU A 246 -2.42 3.77 16.19
N ASN A 247 -2.99 4.98 16.35
CA ASN A 247 -3.02 6.02 15.31
C ASN A 247 -3.52 5.50 13.94
N ASN A 248 -4.52 4.61 13.95
CA ASN A 248 -5.05 3.93 12.76
C ASN A 248 -4.16 2.84 12.13
N PHE A 249 -3.10 2.42 12.82
CA PHE A 249 -2.25 1.32 12.41
C PHE A 249 -2.42 0.12 13.34
N ILE A 250 -2.28 -1.08 12.79
CA ILE A 250 -2.05 -2.27 13.61
C ILE A 250 -0.55 -2.38 13.80
N LYS A 251 -0.09 -2.22 15.04
CA LYS A 251 1.29 -2.48 15.40
C LYS A 251 1.46 -3.99 15.64
N ILE A 252 2.29 -4.64 14.83
CA ILE A 252 2.62 -6.06 14.98
C ILE A 252 4.09 -6.19 15.35
N ASN A 253 4.37 -6.75 16.51
CA ASN A 253 5.73 -7.07 16.92
C ASN A 253 6.24 -8.25 16.08
N LEU A 254 7.45 -8.11 15.56
CA LEU A 254 8.13 -9.16 14.82
C LEU A 254 8.64 -10.23 15.78
N LEU A 255 8.58 -11.49 15.33
CA LEU A 255 9.16 -12.62 16.07
C LEU A 255 10.68 -12.57 16.12
N THR A 256 11.30 -12.01 15.07
CA THR A 256 12.74 -11.88 14.94
C THR A 256 13.08 -10.51 14.35
N ASN A 257 14.28 -10.00 14.63
CA ASN A 257 14.75 -8.77 14.02
C ASN A 257 15.09 -9.01 12.53
N LEU A 258 14.28 -8.42 11.64
CA LEU A 258 14.39 -8.56 10.19
C LEU A 258 15.16 -7.41 9.53
N HIS A 259 15.70 -6.47 10.32
CA HIS A 259 16.51 -5.36 9.80
C HIS A 259 17.74 -5.86 9.07
N SER A 260 18.30 -7.00 9.48
CA SER A 260 19.41 -7.62 8.78
C SER A 260 19.07 -8.01 7.33
N CYS A 261 17.78 -8.17 6.99
CA CYS A 261 17.31 -8.52 5.65
C CYS A 261 17.27 -7.34 4.67
N ILE A 262 17.44 -6.11 5.15
CA ILE A 262 17.40 -4.90 4.33
C ILE A 262 18.78 -4.26 4.22
N ARG A 263 18.97 -3.46 3.17
CA ARG A 263 20.05 -2.47 3.07
C ARG A 263 19.43 -1.09 3.02
N VAL A 264 19.98 -0.15 3.79
CA VAL A 264 19.56 1.24 3.83
C VAL A 264 20.47 2.05 2.91
N HIS A 265 19.88 2.96 2.13
CA HIS A 265 20.57 3.81 1.18
C HIS A 265 20.12 5.26 1.35
N ASP A 266 21.07 6.17 1.18
CA ASP A 266 20.75 7.59 1.01
C ASP A 266 20.10 7.81 -0.36
N HIS A 267 19.45 8.96 -0.55
CA HIS A 267 18.71 9.23 -1.78
C HIS A 267 19.58 9.12 -3.04
N ASP A 268 20.77 9.73 -3.03
CA ASP A 268 21.65 9.80 -4.20
C ASP A 268 22.23 8.45 -4.63
N ASP A 269 22.19 7.43 -3.76
CA ASP A 269 22.68 6.09 -4.06
C ASP A 269 21.90 5.43 -5.21
N ILE A 270 20.66 5.86 -5.47
CA ILE A 270 19.82 5.28 -6.53
C ILE A 270 20.47 5.41 -7.92
N LYS A 271 21.26 6.46 -8.14
CA LYS A 271 21.99 6.72 -9.40
C LYS A 271 23.15 5.75 -9.62
N ASN A 272 23.59 5.06 -8.56
CA ASN A 272 24.70 4.13 -8.58
C ASN A 272 24.29 2.69 -8.27
N LEU A 273 23.01 2.43 -8.00
CA LEU A 273 22.49 1.12 -7.66
C LEU A 273 22.69 0.14 -8.83
N LYS A 274 23.39 -0.96 -8.57
CA LYS A 274 23.60 -2.05 -9.54
C LYS A 274 22.85 -3.31 -9.12
N LEU A 275 22.63 -4.20 -10.07
CA LEU A 275 22.03 -5.51 -9.78
C LEU A 275 22.85 -6.31 -8.76
N SER A 276 24.18 -6.16 -8.76
CA SER A 276 25.08 -6.81 -7.79
C SER A 276 24.99 -6.24 -6.36
N ASP A 277 24.44 -5.03 -6.20
CA ASP A 277 24.22 -4.42 -4.88
C ASP A 277 22.96 -4.94 -4.18
N LEU A 278 22.18 -5.76 -4.91
CA LEU A 278 20.89 -6.28 -4.52
C LEU A 278 20.97 -7.77 -4.22
#